data_AF-A0A382WGA9-F1
#
_entry.id   AF-A0A382WGA9-F1
#
_cell.length_a   1.000
_cell.length_b   1.000
_cell.length_c   1.000
_cell.angle_alpha   90.00
_cell.angle_beta   90.00
_cell.angle_gamma   90.00
#
_symmetry.space_group_name_H-M   'P 1'
#
loop_
_entity.id
_entity.type
_entity.pdbx_description
1 polymer ?
#
loop_
_entity_poly.entity_id
_entity_poly.type
_entity_poly.pdbx_seq_one_letter_code
_entity_poly.pdbx_strand_id
1 'polypeptide(L)'
;MKIDSHHHFWKYDPVRYSWMNERMEILKKDYQPNDLLVEIERVGIDGVVSVQADQSMQETNELLKHAAQHDFIRGVVGWFPLADPAIEDILAEYSGNPLLKGV
;
A
#
# COMPACT_ATOMS: atom_id res chain seq x y z
N MET A 1 -8.04 19.75 4.21
CA MET A 1 -7.80 18.30 4.06
C MET A 1 -6.33 18.04 4.33
N LYS A 2 -6.02 17.29 5.40
CA LYS A 2 -4.68 16.81 5.76
C LYS A 2 -4.54 15.37 5.27
N ILE A 3 -3.56 15.12 4.42
CA ILE A 3 -3.28 13.79 3.87
C ILE A 3 -1.93 13.31 4.39
N ASP A 4 -1.90 12.09 4.94
CA ASP A 4 -0.64 11.37 5.09
C ASP A 4 -0.29 10.75 3.74
N SER A 5 0.75 11.27 3.09
CA SER A 5 1.11 10.87 1.73
C SER A 5 1.93 9.59 1.67
N HIS A 6 2.37 9.02 2.81
CA HIS A 6 3.26 7.88 2.81
C HIS A 6 3.08 6.99 4.04
N HIS A 7 2.46 5.83 3.84
CA HIS A 7 2.52 4.71 4.77
C HIS A 7 2.43 3.38 4.01
N HIS A 8 2.58 2.28 4.75
CA HIS A 8 2.54 0.92 4.21
C HIS A 8 1.51 0.06 4.95
N PHE A 9 1.08 -1.03 4.31
CA PHE A 9 0.34 -2.13 4.94
C PHE A 9 1.08 -3.44 4.67
N TRP A 10 0.99 -4.39 5.60
CA TRP A 10 1.47 -5.73 5.34
C TRP A 10 0.77 -6.76 6.24
N LYS A 11 0.76 -8.00 5.76
CA LYS A 11 0.57 -9.19 6.59
C LYS A 11 1.93 -9.81 6.81
N TYR A 12 2.38 -9.84 8.05
CA TYR A 12 3.75 -10.22 8.36
C TYR A 12 4.00 -11.68 7.95
N ASP A 13 5.05 -11.85 7.16
CA ASP A 13 5.57 -13.13 6.71
C ASP A 13 7.10 -13.04 6.83
N PRO A 14 7.73 -13.89 7.67
CA PRO A 14 9.16 -13.79 7.95
C PRO A 14 10.05 -14.12 6.73
N VAL A 15 9.51 -14.80 5.72
CA VAL A 15 10.24 -15.11 4.47
C VAL A 15 10.17 -13.91 3.53
N ARG A 16 8.98 -13.36 3.31
CA ARG A 16 8.75 -12.19 2.43
C ARG A 16 9.41 -10.92 3.00
N TYR A 17 9.30 -10.70 4.31
CA TYR A 17 9.88 -9.54 4.99
C TYR A 17 11.21 -9.90 5.67
N SER A 18 12.07 -10.65 4.98
CA SER A 18 13.39 -11.08 5.48
C SER A 18 14.34 -9.90 5.81
N TRP A 19 14.02 -8.68 5.39
CA TRP A 19 14.73 -7.46 5.76
C TRP A 19 14.46 -7.02 7.21
N MET A 20 13.38 -7.49 7.85
CA MET A 20 13.06 -7.16 9.25
C MET A 20 13.93 -7.94 10.22
N ASN A 21 14.96 -7.29 10.76
CA ASN A 21 15.86 -7.91 11.74
C ASN A 21 15.27 -7.91 13.17
N GLU A 22 15.98 -8.53 14.13
CA GLU A 22 15.58 -8.64 15.54
C GLU A 22 15.42 -7.30 16.28
N ARG A 23 15.90 -6.19 15.73
CA ARG A 23 15.69 -4.86 16.32
C ARG A 23 14.37 -4.23 15.87
N MET A 24 13.67 -4.87 14.94
CA MET A 24 12.44 -4.37 14.30
C MET A 24 11.20 -5.14 14.76
N GLU A 25 11.21 -5.70 15.98
CA GLU A 25 10.11 -6.52 16.52
C GLU A 25 8.73 -5.86 16.40
N ILE A 26 8.65 -4.53 16.55
CA ILE A 26 7.39 -3.81 16.41
C ILE A 26 6.76 -3.96 15.02
N LEU A 27 7.56 -4.17 13.98
CA LEU A 27 7.11 -4.34 12.59
C LEU A 27 6.70 -5.78 12.27
N LYS A 28 7.07 -6.76 13.11
CA LYS A 28 6.84 -8.20 12.91
C LYS A 28 5.42 -8.66 13.26
N LYS A 29 4.43 -7.90 12.80
CA LYS A 29 3.00 -8.17 12.96
C LYS A 29 2.23 -7.57 11.79
N ASP A 30 0.96 -7.93 11.68
CA ASP A 30 0.09 -7.37 10.66
C ASP A 30 -0.20 -5.90 10.96
N TYR A 31 -0.19 -5.10 9.91
CA TYR A 31 -0.66 -3.72 9.90
C TYR A 31 -1.67 -3.56 8.76
N GLN A 32 -2.93 -3.29 9.12
CA GLN A 32 -4.07 -3.31 8.21
C GLN A 32 -4.88 -2.00 8.31
N PRO A 33 -5.82 -1.73 7.38
CA PRO A 33 -6.56 -0.46 7.34
C PRO A 33 -7.26 -0.06 8.65
N ASN A 34 -7.82 -1.03 9.38
CA ASN A 34 -8.50 -0.75 10.64
C ASN A 34 -7.55 -0.27 11.74
N ASP A 35 -6.30 -0.75 11.75
CA ASP A 35 -5.30 -0.30 12.70
C ASP A 35 -4.94 1.16 12.43
N LEU A 36 -4.76 1.50 11.14
CA LEU A 36 -4.41 2.85 10.73
C LEU A 36 -5.54 3.86 10.94
N LEU A 37 -6.80 3.45 10.70
CA LEU A 37 -7.96 4.32 10.86
C LEU A 37 -8.02 4.93 12.27
N VAL A 38 -7.79 4.09 13.30
CA VAL A 38 -7.77 4.52 14.70
C VAL A 38 -6.69 5.58 14.95
N GLU A 39 -5.49 5.39 14.37
CA GLU A 39 -4.38 6.31 14.57
C GLU A 39 -4.59 7.65 13.83
N ILE A 40 -5.06 7.63 12.58
CA ILE A 40 -5.28 8.85 11.80
C ILE A 40 -6.40 9.70 12.39
N GLU A 41 -7.46 9.09 12.93
CA GLU A 41 -8.54 9.80 13.62
C GLU A 41 -8.02 10.53 14.87
N ARG A 42 -7.14 9.87 15.63
CA ARG A 42 -6.55 10.42 16.86
C ARG A 42 -5.72 11.68 16.62
N VAL A 43 -5.04 11.78 15.48
CA VAL A 43 -4.20 12.92 15.11
C VAL A 43 -4.85 13.87 14.10
N GLY A 44 -6.09 13.56 13.69
CA GLY A 44 -6.89 14.33 12.75
C GLY A 44 -6.33 14.36 11.32
N ILE A 45 -5.82 13.25 10.80
CA ILE A 45 -5.51 13.09 9.38
C ILE A 45 -6.79 12.67 8.64
N ASP A 46 -7.13 13.35 7.54
CA ASP A 46 -8.41 13.21 6.82
C ASP A 46 -8.40 12.09 5.76
N GLY A 47 -7.21 11.58 5.44
CA GLY A 47 -7.01 10.47 4.51
C GLY A 47 -5.54 10.17 4.25
N VAL A 48 -5.29 9.08 3.53
CA VAL A 48 -3.93 8.57 3.33
C VAL A 48 -3.69 8.17 1.87
N VAL A 49 -2.41 8.10 1.48
CA VAL A 49 -1.93 7.43 0.26
C VAL A 49 -1.09 6.24 0.69
N SER A 50 -1.49 5.04 0.28
CA SER A 50 -0.78 3.81 0.61
C SER A 50 0.28 3.51 -0.45
N VAL A 51 1.50 3.20 -0.01
CA VAL A 51 2.66 2.95 -0.88
C VAL A 51 3.09 1.49 -0.72
N GLN A 52 3.46 0.84 -1.83
CA GLN A 52 4.00 -0.52 -1.85
C GLN A 52 5.17 -0.71 -0.86
N ALA A 53 5.23 -1.86 -0.20
CA ALA A 53 6.32 -2.28 0.70
C ALA A 53 7.04 -3.54 0.19
N ASP A 54 6.51 -4.19 -0.85
CA ASP A 54 7.01 -5.39 -1.50
C ASP A 54 7.02 -5.22 -3.04
N GLN A 55 7.92 -5.93 -3.71
CA GLN A 55 8.08 -5.88 -5.17
C GLN A 55 7.17 -6.88 -5.87
N SER A 56 5.85 -6.75 -5.66
CA SER A 56 4.89 -7.70 -6.22
C SER A 56 3.61 -7.03 -6.74
N MET A 57 3.14 -7.54 -7.89
CA MET A 57 1.82 -7.19 -8.42
C MET A 57 0.69 -7.61 -7.46
N GLN A 58 0.94 -8.63 -6.64
CA GLN A 58 -0.01 -9.04 -5.59
C GLN A 58 -0.26 -7.88 -4.62
N GLU A 59 0.78 -7.21 -4.14
CA GLU A 59 0.61 -6.10 -3.20
C GLU A 59 -0.13 -4.91 -3.83
N THR A 60 0.17 -4.56 -5.08
CA THR A 60 -0.58 -3.52 -5.81
C THR A 60 -2.09 -3.82 -5.80
N ASN A 61 -2.47 -5.07 -6.08
CA ASN A 61 -3.87 -5.49 -6.06
C ASN A 61 -4.48 -5.46 -4.65
N GLU A 62 -3.74 -5.87 -3.63
CA GLU A 62 -4.17 -5.82 -2.23
C GLU A 62 -4.39 -4.36 -1.75
N LEU A 63 -3.48 -3.45 -2.08
CA LEU A 63 -3.61 -2.02 -1.75
C LEU A 63 -4.79 -1.38 -2.48
N LEU A 64 -4.99 -1.66 -3.77
CA LEU A 64 -6.16 -1.16 -4.51
C LEU A 64 -7.47 -1.70 -3.95
N LYS A 65 -7.49 -2.96 -3.49
CA LYS A 65 -8.63 -3.53 -2.79
C LYS A 65 -8.91 -2.83 -1.46
N HIS A 66 -7.87 -2.56 -0.66
CA HIS A 66 -8.04 -1.77 0.56
C HIS A 66 -8.61 -0.38 0.24
N ALA A 67 -8.07 0.31 -0.76
CA ALA A 67 -8.55 1.63 -1.17
C ALA A 67 -10.01 1.62 -1.64
N ALA A 68 -10.45 0.56 -2.31
CA ALA A 68 -11.84 0.41 -2.73
C ALA A 68 -12.81 0.09 -1.57
N GLN A 69 -12.30 -0.42 -0.45
CA GLN A 69 -13.10 -0.83 0.72
C GLN A 69 -13.08 0.21 1.85
N HIS A 70 -12.14 1.14 1.82
CA HIS A 70 -11.90 2.10 2.90
C HIS A 70 -11.73 3.51 2.33
N ASP A 71 -12.78 4.32 2.42
CA ASP A 71 -12.81 5.66 1.83
C ASP A 71 -11.62 6.53 2.25
N PHE A 72 -11.14 6.40 3.49
CA PHE A 72 -10.02 7.21 3.99
C PHE A 72 -8.71 7.00 3.20
N ILE A 73 -8.56 5.90 2.47
CA ILE A 73 -7.43 5.67 1.56
C ILE A 73 -7.74 6.33 0.22
N ARG A 74 -7.12 7.48 -0.03
CA ARG A 74 -7.41 8.35 -1.19
C ARG A 74 -6.61 8.01 -2.44
N GLY A 75 -5.66 7.09 -2.33
CA GLY A 75 -4.85 6.64 -3.45
C GLY A 75 -3.82 5.59 -3.07
N VAL A 76 -3.27 4.97 -4.10
CA VAL A 76 -2.25 3.92 -4.02
C VAL A 76 -1.08 4.27 -4.95
N VAL A 77 0.13 4.10 -4.44
CA VAL A 77 1.37 3.98 -5.23
C VAL A 77 1.74 2.50 -5.25
N GLY A 78 1.50 1.86 -6.39
CA GLY A 78 1.66 0.42 -6.56
C GLY A 78 3.04 0.04 -7.10
N TRP A 79 3.45 -1.20 -6.91
CA TRP A 79 4.63 -1.73 -7.59
C TRP A 79 4.25 -2.30 -8.96
N PHE A 80 5.09 -2.05 -9.96
CA PHE A 80 4.99 -2.62 -11.30
C PHE A 80 6.38 -3.01 -11.83
N PRO A 81 6.49 -4.04 -12.68
CA PRO A 81 7.77 -4.48 -13.23
C PRO A 81 8.18 -3.57 -14.40
N LEU A 82 8.65 -2.35 -14.10
CA LEU A 82 8.93 -1.32 -15.13
C LEU A 82 9.99 -1.71 -16.18
N ALA A 83 10.79 -2.75 -15.91
CA ALA A 83 11.77 -3.30 -16.83
C ALA A 83 11.22 -4.43 -17.72
N ASP A 84 9.97 -4.87 -17.51
CA ASP A 84 9.32 -5.89 -18.31
C ASP A 84 8.98 -5.33 -19.71
N PRO A 85 9.34 -6.02 -20.81
CA PRO A 85 8.95 -5.59 -22.16
C PRO A 85 7.44 -5.42 -22.37
N ALA A 86 6.61 -6.09 -21.57
CA ALA A 86 5.15 -6.02 -21.62
C ALA A 86 4.56 -4.93 -20.67
N ILE A 87 5.37 -4.02 -20.13
CA ILE A 87 4.91 -3.03 -19.13
C ILE A 87 3.76 -2.16 -19.62
N GLU A 88 3.72 -1.81 -20.91
CA GLU A 88 2.61 -0.99 -21.46
C GLU A 88 1.27 -1.72 -21.36
N ASP A 89 1.23 -3.01 -21.72
CA ASP A 89 0.03 -3.85 -21.61
C ASP A 89 -0.38 -4.03 -20.14
N ILE A 90 0.61 -4.27 -19.26
CA ILE A 90 0.37 -4.40 -17.82
C ILE A 90 -0.24 -3.11 -17.26
N LEU A 91 0.32 -1.93 -17.56
CA LEU A 91 -0.21 -0.66 -17.06
C LEU A 91 -1.57 -0.32 -17.68
N ALA A 92 -1.85 -0.74 -18.92
CA ALA A 92 -3.13 -0.53 -19.57
C ALA A 92 -4.28 -1.15 -18.77
N GLU A 93 -4.07 -2.33 -18.16
CA GLU A 93 -5.07 -3.00 -17.30
C GLU A 93 -5.47 -2.16 -16.07
N TYR A 94 -4.60 -1.29 -15.58
CA TYR A 94 -4.81 -0.48 -14.38
C TYR A 94 -5.15 0.98 -14.67
N SER A 95 -4.98 1.43 -15.93
CA SER A 95 -5.15 2.82 -16.35
C SER A 95 -6.54 3.41 -16.04
N GLY A 96 -7.57 2.57 -15.99
CA GLY A 96 -8.94 2.96 -15.66
C GLY A 96 -9.22 3.05 -14.16
N ASN A 97 -8.30 2.63 -13.28
CA ASN A 97 -8.53 2.63 -11.84
C ASN A 97 -8.20 4.00 -11.23
N PRO A 98 -9.19 4.78 -10.76
CA PRO A 98 -8.95 6.13 -10.25
C PRO A 98 -8.21 6.13 -8.91
N LEU A 99 -8.02 4.99 -8.25
CA LEU A 99 -7.29 4.89 -6.98
C LEU A 99 -5.79 4.66 -7.18
N LEU A 100 -5.36 4.21 -8.37
CA LEU A 100 -3.94 4.16 -8.69
C LEU A 100 -3.44 5.58 -9.02
N LYS A 101 -2.47 6.07 -8.24
CA LYS A 101 -1.95 7.45 -8.35
C LYS A 101 -0.50 7.53 -8.81
N GLY A 102 0.22 6.41 -8.76
CA GLY A 102 1.63 6.35 -9.16
C GLY A 102 2.19 4.95 -9.08
N VAL A 103 3.47 4.87 -9.48
CA VAL A 103 4.34 3.70 -9.39
C VAL A 103 5.64 4.07 -8.67
#